data_AF-A0A3N3E0H5-F1
#
_entry.id   AF-A0A3N3E0H5-F1
#
_cell.length_a   1.000
_cell.length_b   1.000
_cell.length_c   1.000
_cell.angle_alpha   90.00
_cell.angle_beta   90.00
_cell.angle_gamma   90.00
#
_symmetry.space_group_name_H-M   'P 1'
#
loop_
_entity.id
_entity.type
_entity.pdbx_description
1 polymer ?
#
loop_
_entity_poly.entity_id
_entity_poly.type
_entity_poly.pdbx_seq_one_letter_code
_entity_poly.pdbx_strand_id
1 'polypeptide(L)'
;MKSVLSFDSMLTPKLVTGLYWLLLLGSFISGLATMFGGYGGFTLQKFLLGLATIVGGAIVSRIWCELMIVIFKINENLQFLKETRKGSEQE
;
A
#
# COMPACT_ATOMS: atom_id res chain seq x y z
N MET A 1 -7.99 12.83 26.52
CA MET A 1 -8.28 11.71 25.59
C MET A 1 -7.16 11.61 24.56
N LYS A 2 -5.98 11.11 24.96
CA LYS A 2 -4.77 11.20 24.14
C LYS A 2 -4.00 9.89 24.19
N SER A 3 -4.65 8.82 23.73
CA SER A 3 -4.12 7.45 23.81
C SER A 3 -4.25 6.69 22.48
N VAL A 4 -4.36 7.42 21.37
CA VAL A 4 -4.37 6.85 20.01
C VAL A 4 -3.03 6.99 19.27
N LEU A 5 -2.07 7.77 19.81
CA LEU A 5 -0.81 8.10 19.12
C LEU A 5 0.36 7.15 19.42
N SER A 6 0.28 6.31 20.46
CA SER A 6 1.34 5.33 20.77
C SER A 6 1.18 4.02 20.00
N PHE A 7 0.06 3.87 19.30
CA PHE A 7 -0.22 2.70 18.45
C PHE A 7 0.10 2.98 16.98
N ASP A 8 0.27 4.24 16.56
CA ASP A 8 0.44 4.61 15.14
C ASP A 8 1.71 4.02 14.53
N SER A 9 2.82 4.03 15.29
CA SER A 9 4.10 3.45 14.86
C SER A 9 4.05 1.91 14.70
N MET A 10 3.03 1.24 15.27
CA MET A 10 2.76 -0.19 15.07
C MET A 10 1.52 -0.48 14.19
N LEU A 11 0.60 0.47 14.06
CA LEU A 11 -0.63 0.40 13.24
C LEU A 11 -0.35 0.75 11.79
N THR A 12 0.40 1.83 11.52
CA THR A 12 0.82 2.22 10.18
C THR A 12 1.46 1.05 9.42
N PRO A 13 2.48 0.35 9.95
CA PRO A 13 3.05 -0.81 9.25
C PRO A 13 2.05 -1.96 9.08
N LYS A 14 1.19 -2.25 10.08
CA LYS A 14 0.17 -3.31 9.98
C LYS A 14 -0.94 -2.99 8.97
N LEU A 15 -1.39 -1.73 8.90
CA LEU A 15 -2.42 -1.26 7.99
C LEU A 15 -1.92 -1.30 6.54
N VAL A 16 -0.69 -0.84 6.30
CA VAL A 16 -0.06 -0.97 4.97
C VAL A 16 0.13 -2.43 4.58
N THR A 17 0.52 -3.30 5.53
CA THR A 17 0.66 -4.74 5.27
C THR A 17 -0.68 -5.40 4.93
N GLY A 18 -1.77 -4.99 5.59
CA GLY A 18 -3.13 -5.43 5.27
C GLY A 18 -3.57 -4.95 3.88
N LEU A 19 -3.30 -3.69 3.55
CA LEU A 19 -3.58 -3.13 2.23
C LEU A 19 -2.78 -3.86 1.13
N TYR A 20 -1.49 -4.15 1.39
CA TYR A 20 -0.62 -4.90 0.49
C TYR A 20 -1.23 -6.25 0.11
N TRP A 21 -1.65 -7.03 1.12
CA TRP A 21 -2.27 -8.32 0.91
C TRP A 21 -3.58 -8.22 0.12
N LEU A 22 -4.39 -7.18 0.39
CA LEU A 22 -5.64 -6.93 -0.32
C LEU A 22 -5.40 -6.53 -1.79
N LEU A 23 -4.43 -5.65 -2.06
CA LEU A 23 -4.05 -5.28 -3.43
C LEU A 23 -3.46 -6.48 -4.18
N LEU A 24 -2.64 -7.30 -3.51
CA LEU A 24 -2.06 -8.49 -4.11
C LEU A 24 -3.15 -9.51 -4.47
N LEU A 25 -4.07 -9.79 -3.56
CA LEU A 25 -5.25 -10.63 -3.84
C LEU A 25 -6.09 -10.04 -4.98
N GLY A 26 -6.34 -8.73 -4.96
CA GLY A 26 -7.09 -8.04 -6.00
C GLY A 26 -6.43 -8.13 -7.37
N SER A 27 -5.11 -7.97 -7.46
CA SER A 27 -4.33 -8.13 -8.69
C SER A 27 -4.35 -9.58 -9.18
N PHE A 28 -4.26 -10.55 -8.25
CA PHE A 28 -4.32 -11.97 -8.59
C PHE A 28 -5.70 -12.38 -9.12
N ILE A 29 -6.77 -11.95 -8.44
CA ILE A 29 -8.16 -12.19 -8.86
C ILE A 29 -8.44 -11.46 -10.18
N SER A 30 -8.00 -10.22 -10.35
CA SER A 30 -8.18 -9.46 -11.59
C SER A 30 -7.43 -10.08 -12.76
N GLY A 31 -6.23 -10.60 -12.52
CA GLY A 31 -5.45 -11.34 -13.52
C GLY A 31 -6.15 -12.63 -13.95
N LEU A 32 -6.62 -13.43 -12.98
CA LEU A 32 -7.40 -14.64 -13.25
C LEU A 32 -8.72 -14.30 -13.97
N ALA A 33 -9.44 -13.28 -13.51
CA ALA A 33 -10.66 -12.81 -14.15
C ALA A 33 -10.39 -12.31 -15.59
N THR A 34 -9.21 -11.77 -15.88
CA THR A 34 -8.83 -11.37 -17.25
C THR A 34 -8.47 -12.58 -18.12
N MET A 35 -7.91 -13.64 -17.53
CA MET A 35 -7.61 -14.89 -18.23
C MET A 35 -8.86 -15.72 -18.53
N PHE A 36 -9.83 -15.74 -17.61
CA PHE A 36 -11.05 -16.57 -17.70
C PHE A 36 -12.33 -15.78 -18.05
N GLY A 37 -12.32 -14.45 -17.91
CA GLY A 37 -13.47 -13.58 -18.14
C GLY A 37 -13.35 -12.84 -19.48
N GLY A 38 -14.12 -13.29 -20.46
CA GLY A 38 -14.22 -12.62 -21.76
C GLY A 38 -15.11 -13.40 -22.74
N TYR A 39 -16.03 -12.68 -23.39
CA TYR A 39 -16.83 -13.17 -24.51
C TYR A 39 -15.90 -13.40 -25.72
N GLY A 40 -15.33 -14.60 -25.84
CA GLY A 40 -14.39 -14.92 -26.93
C GLY A 40 -13.53 -16.18 -26.71
N GLY A 41 -13.55 -16.77 -25.51
CA GLY A 41 -12.76 -17.96 -25.20
C GLY A 41 -11.31 -17.65 -24.80
N PHE A 42 -10.54 -18.71 -24.52
CA PHE A 42 -9.15 -18.62 -24.03
C PHE A 42 -8.18 -18.36 -25.18
N THR A 43 -7.78 -17.10 -25.38
CA THR A 43 -6.78 -16.70 -26.37
C THR A 43 -5.43 -16.43 -25.72
N LEU A 44 -4.33 -16.84 -26.38
CA LEU A 44 -2.95 -16.60 -25.89
C LEU A 44 -2.68 -15.13 -25.52
N GLN A 45 -3.25 -14.19 -26.26
CA GLN A 45 -3.14 -12.76 -25.97
C GLN A 45 -3.75 -12.38 -24.61
N LYS A 46 -4.92 -12.94 -24.26
CA LYS A 46 -5.58 -12.69 -22.96
C LYS A 46 -4.82 -13.34 -21.82
N PHE A 47 -4.25 -14.52 -22.07
CA PHE A 47 -3.38 -15.17 -21.11
C PHE A 47 -2.12 -14.33 -20.82
N LEU A 48 -1.42 -13.86 -21.86
CA LEU A 48 -0.26 -12.98 -21.69
C LEU A 48 -0.61 -11.67 -20.97
N LEU A 49 -1.76 -11.08 -21.30
CA LEU A 49 -2.23 -9.84 -20.69
C LEU A 49 -2.64 -10.03 -19.23
N GLY A 50 -3.27 -11.17 -18.89
CA GLY A 50 -3.57 -11.56 -17.51
C GLY A 50 -2.28 -11.78 -16.71
N LEU A 51 -1.29 -12.47 -17.28
CA LEU A 51 0.01 -12.70 -16.63
C LEU A 51 0.74 -11.37 -16.38
N ALA A 52 0.76 -10.49 -17.39
CA ALA A 52 1.32 -9.15 -17.28
C ALA A 52 0.58 -8.31 -16.24
N THR A 53 -0.75 -8.47 -16.11
CA THR A 53 -1.56 -7.78 -15.09
C THR A 53 -1.24 -8.26 -13.67
N ILE A 54 -0.98 -9.56 -13.48
CA ILE A 54 -0.57 -10.11 -12.17
C ILE A 54 0.82 -9.58 -11.79
N VAL A 55 1.78 -9.68 -12.71
CA VAL A 55 3.16 -9.25 -12.46
C VAL A 55 3.21 -7.73 -12.28
N GLY A 56 2.58 -6.97 -13.18
CA GLY A 56 2.49 -5.52 -13.11
C GLY A 56 1.76 -5.04 -11.87
N GLY A 57 0.62 -5.67 -11.51
CA GLY A 57 -0.13 -5.34 -10.32
C GLY A 57 0.63 -5.66 -9.03
N ALA A 58 1.41 -6.74 -8.99
CA ALA A 58 2.29 -7.05 -7.86
C ALA A 58 3.42 -6.02 -7.70
N ILE A 59 4.05 -5.58 -8.80
CA ILE A 59 5.11 -4.56 -8.77
C ILE A 59 4.54 -3.19 -8.34
N VAL A 60 3.44 -2.76 -8.94
CA VAL A 60 2.78 -1.48 -8.59
C VAL A 60 2.32 -1.50 -7.13
N SER A 61 1.76 -2.62 -6.66
CA SER A 61 1.38 -2.80 -5.25
C SER A 61 2.58 -2.61 -4.31
N ARG A 62 3.75 -3.16 -4.66
CA ARG A 62 4.98 -2.99 -3.87
C ARG A 62 5.41 -1.52 -3.80
N ILE A 63 5.52 -0.86 -4.95
CA ILE A 63 5.93 0.54 -5.05
C ILE A 63 4.96 1.45 -4.28
N TRP A 64 3.65 1.21 -4.44
CA TRP A 64 2.61 2.00 -3.77
C TRP A 64 2.63 1.83 -2.25
N CYS A 65 2.80 0.60 -1.77
CA CYS A 65 2.91 0.32 -0.32
C CYS A 65 4.15 0.99 0.30
N GLU A 66 5.28 0.97 -0.41
CA GLU A 66 6.52 1.58 0.08
C GLU A 66 6.40 3.12 0.14
N LEU A 67 5.80 3.73 -0.88
CA LEU A 67 5.46 5.16 -0.90
C LEU A 67 4.51 5.56 0.24
N MET A 68 3.49 4.76 0.53
CA MET A 68 2.60 5.04 1.68
C MET A 68 3.38 5.06 3.00
N ILE A 69 4.24 4.07 3.24
CA ILE A 69 5.06 4.00 4.47
C ILE A 69 5.95 5.24 4.58
N VAL A 70 6.58 5.66 3.48
CA VAL A 70 7.45 6.85 3.47
C VAL A 70 6.68 8.11 3.86
N ILE A 71 5.48 8.32 3.33
CA ILE A 71 4.65 9.50 3.66
C ILE A 71 4.29 9.51 5.15
N PHE A 72 3.88 8.37 5.70
CA PHE A 72 3.59 8.28 7.14
C PHE A 72 4.82 8.60 7.99
N LYS A 73 5.99 8.11 7.59
CA LYS A 73 7.27 8.35 8.27
C LYS A 73 7.65 9.85 8.26
N ILE A 74 7.35 10.54 7.16
CA ILE A 74 7.54 12.00 7.05
C ILE A 74 6.57 12.73 7.99
N ASN A 75 5.31 12.30 8.08
CA ASN A 75 4.33 12.89 8.97
C ASN A 75 4.70 12.72 10.46
N GLU A 76 5.19 11.55 10.86
CA GLU A 76 5.71 11.32 12.22
C GLU A 76 6.90 12.25 12.54
N ASN A 77 7.86 12.36 11.63
CA ASN A 77 9.00 13.26 11.79
C ASN A 77 8.60 14.74 11.88
N LEU A 78 7.60 15.17 11.11
CA LEU A 78 7.03 16.53 11.19
C LEU A 78 6.37 16.81 12.53
N GLN A 79 5.63 15.84 13.08
CA GLN A 79 5.04 15.97 14.41
C GLN A 79 6.12 16.07 15.51
N PHE A 80 7.18 15.26 15.41
CA PHE A 80 8.31 15.32 16.33
C PHE A 80 8.99 16.70 16.33
N LEU A 81 9.27 17.26 15.15
CA LEU A 81 9.88 18.60 15.03
C LEU A 81 9.01 19.72 15.64
N LYS A 82 7.68 19.60 15.52
CA LYS A 82 6.73 20.56 16.10
C LYS A 82 6.74 20.52 17.63
N GLU A 83 6.86 19.33 18.22
CA GLU A 83 6.94 19.14 19.67
C GLU A 83 8.26 19.72 20.21
N THR A 84 9.39 19.42 19.56
CA THR A 84 10.72 19.92 19.96
C THR A 84 10.79 21.45 19.92
N ARG A 85 10.21 22.10 18.91
CA ARG A 85 10.27 23.58 18.80
C ARG A 85 9.45 24.30 19.88
N LYS A 86 8.38 23.70 20.41
CA LYS A 86 7.63 24.26 21.52
C LYS A 86 8.41 24.27 22.84
N GLY A 87 9.34 23.33 23.03
CA GLY A 87 10.19 23.29 24.23
C GLY A 87 11.24 24.39 24.24
N SER A 88 11.78 24.79 23.08
CA SER A 88 12.81 25.83 22.97
C SER A 88 12.31 27.27 23.06
N GLU A 89 11.00 27.51 22.93
CA GLU A 89 10.40 28.85 23.09
C GLU A 89 9.91 29.12 24.53
N GLN A 90 10.02 28.13 25.43
CA GLN A 90 9.61 28.25 26.83
C GLN A 90 10.79 28.31 27.82
N GLU A 91 12.03 28.34 27.33
CA GLU A 91 13.26 28.54 28.12
C GLU A 91 13.82 29.96 27.94
#